data_AF-A0A1F2P4H7-F1
#
_entry.id   AF-A0A1F2P4H7-F1
#
_cell.length_a   1.000
_cell.length_b   1.000
_cell.length_c   1.000
_cell.angle_alpha   90.00
_cell.angle_beta   90.00
_cell.angle_gamma   90.00
#
_symmetry.space_group_name_H-M   'P 1'
#
loop_
_entity.id
_entity.type
_entity.pdbx_description
1 polymer ?
#
loop_
_entity_poly.entity_id
_entity_poly.type
_entity_poly.pdbx_seq_one_letter_code
_entity_poly.pdbx_strand_id
1 'polypeptide(L)' 'MTHIARQKKRQSGIGNSGKFSKVPGGDKPTKRVELRYHCTECSKAHTRPCFRASKFELVEY' A
#
# COMPACT_ATOMS: atom_id res chain seq x y z
N MET A 1 3.21 -5.57 -16.99
CA MET A 1 1.87 -5.56 -16.34
C MET A 1 1.76 -6.69 -15.33
N THR A 2 1.26 -6.42 -14.13
CA THR A 2 1.00 -7.46 -13.12
C THR A 2 -0.08 -8.44 -13.61
N HIS A 3 -0.12 -9.65 -13.03
CA HIS A 3 -1.15 -10.64 -13.38
C HIS A 3 -2.58 -10.10 -13.18
N ILE A 4 -2.81 -9.39 -12.08
CA ILE A 4 -4.13 -8.80 -11.77
C ILE A 4 -4.54 -7.71 -12.78
N ALA A 5 -3.59 -6.89 -13.26
CA ALA A 5 -3.86 -5.88 -14.28
C ALA A 5 -4.28 -6.52 -15.61
N ARG A 6 -3.59 -7.60 -16.01
CA ARG A 6 -3.95 -8.39 -17.21
C ARG A 6 -5.33 -9.05 -17.05
N GLN A 7 -5.64 -9.58 -15.87
CA GLN A 7 -6.94 -10.18 -15.58
C GLN A 7 -8.07 -9.15 -15.66
N LYS A 8 -7.89 -7.95 -15.08
CA LYS A 8 -8.87 -6.86 -15.15
C LYS A 8 -9.23 -6.52 -16.59
N LYS A 9 -8.22 -6.35 -17.45
CA LYS A 9 -8.43 -6.06 -18.88
C LYS A 9 -9.20 -7.17 -19.60
N ARG A 10 -8.86 -8.44 -19.32
CA ARG A 10 -9.53 -9.60 -19.95
C ARG A 10 -10.98 -9.79 -19.51
N GLN A 11 -11.30 -9.46 -18.24
CA GLN A 11 -12.64 -9.68 -17.67
C GLN A 11 -13.57 -8.47 -17.78
N SER A 12 -13.08 -7.33 -18.26
CA SER A 12 -13.93 -6.15 -18.48
C SER A 12 -14.65 -6.28 -19.83
N GLY A 13 -15.97 -6.05 -19.85
CA GLY A 13 -16.81 -6.21 -21.04
C GLY A 13 -18.18 -5.56 -20.85
N ILE A 14 -19.15 -5.91 -21.69
CA ILE A 14 -20.53 -5.42 -21.55
C ILE A 14 -21.13 -5.96 -20.25
N GLY A 15 -21.68 -5.07 -19.43
CA GLY A 15 -22.26 -5.40 -18.13
C GLY A 15 -21.26 -5.33 -16.96
N ASN A 16 -21.65 -5.93 -15.83
CA ASN A 16 -20.88 -5.85 -14.59
C ASN A 16 -19.60 -6.72 -14.65
N SER A 17 -18.44 -6.15 -14.32
CA SER A 17 -17.14 -6.85 -14.31
C SER A 17 -16.79 -7.47 -12.94
N GLY A 18 -17.81 -7.74 -12.11
CA GLY A 18 -17.69 -8.44 -10.83
C GLY A 18 -16.74 -7.74 -9.85
N LYS A 19 -15.69 -8.43 -9.40
CA LYS A 19 -14.71 -7.86 -8.45
C LYS A 19 -14.02 -6.60 -8.98
N PHE A 20 -13.96 -6.42 -10.29
CA PHE A 20 -13.31 -5.25 -10.92
C PHE A 20 -14.23 -4.03 -11.01
N SER A 21 -15.52 -4.21 -10.78
CA SER A 21 -16.50 -3.12 -10.65
C SER A 21 -16.70 -2.68 -9.19
N LYS A 22 -16.07 -3.35 -8.22
CA LYS A 22 -16.08 -2.92 -6.82
C LYS A 22 -15.26 -1.64 -6.65
N VAL A 23 -15.87 -0.60 -6.10
CA VAL A 23 -15.18 0.63 -5.71
C VAL A 23 -14.37 0.39 -4.43
N PRO A 24 -13.15 0.93 -4.31
CA PRO A 24 -12.36 0.81 -3.09
C PRO A 24 -13.08 1.48 -1.91
N GLY A 25 -13.09 0.79 -0.76
CA GLY A 25 -13.73 1.26 0.47
C GLY A 25 -12.87 2.25 1.27
N GLY A 26 -13.51 2.92 2.23
CA GLY A 26 -12.94 4.04 2.97
C GLY A 26 -11.77 3.72 3.90
N ASP A 27 -11.29 4.77 4.57
CA ASP A 27 -10.06 4.76 5.34
C ASP A 27 -10.30 4.77 6.86
N LYS A 28 -9.45 4.06 7.61
CA LYS A 28 -9.39 4.17 9.07
C LYS A 28 -8.93 5.59 9.48
N PRO A 29 -9.38 6.11 10.64
CA PRO A 29 -9.08 7.49 11.09
C PRO A 29 -7.58 7.77 11.30
N THR A 30 -6.80 6.72 11.58
CA THR A 30 -5.34 6.78 11.64
C THR A 30 -4.74 5.69 10.77
N LYS A 31 -3.49 5.83 10.33
CA LYS A 31 -2.77 4.80 9.58
C LYS A 31 -1.65 4.22 10.44
N ARG A 32 -1.18 3.01 10.08
CA ARG A 32 0.09 2.52 10.64
C ARG A 32 1.22 3.25 9.90
N VAL A 33 2.22 3.69 10.63
CA VAL A 33 3.38 4.36 10.02
C VAL A 33 4.08 3.37 9.09
N GLU A 34 4.50 3.79 7.91
CA GLU A 34 5.28 2.96 6.99
C GLU A 34 6.74 3.39 7.07
N LEU A 35 7.56 2.66 7.84
CA LEU A 35 8.98 2.95 8.02
C LEU A 35 9.85 1.91 7.32
N ARG A 36 10.86 2.40 6.60
CA ARG A 36 11.95 1.59 6.04
C ARG A 36 13.24 1.97 6.74
N TYR A 37 13.82 1.01 7.44
CA TYR A 37 15.07 1.18 8.15
C TYR A 37 16.22 0.73 7.27
N HIS A 38 17.09 1.67 6.89
CA HIS A 38 18.30 1.38 6.13
C HIS A 38 19.46 1.14 7.10
N CYS A 39 20.17 0.03 6.91
CA CYS A 39 21.42 -0.21 7.62
C CYS A 39 22.51 0.71 7.05
N THR A 40 23.19 1.46 7.91
CA THR A 40 24.27 2.37 7.52
C THR A 40 25.51 1.65 6.98
N GLU A 41 25.73 0.39 7.39
CA GLU A 41 26.91 -0.39 6.98
C GLU A 41 26.71 -1.11 5.65
N CYS A 42 25.58 -1.82 5.48
CA CYS A 42 25.33 -2.65 4.29
C CYS A 42 24.29 -2.08 3.32
N SER A 43 23.70 -0.92 3.63
CA SER A 43 22.65 -0.24 2.85
C SER A 43 21.36 -1.06 2.64
N LYS A 44 21.25 -2.27 3.22
CA LYS A 44 20.05 -3.09 3.13
C LYS A 44 18.91 -2.45 3.92
N ALA A 45 17.72 -2.51 3.35
CA ALA A 45 16.50 -2.00 3.98
C ALA A 45 15.71 -3.13 4.63
N HIS A 46 15.10 -2.86 5.78
CA HIS A 46 14.11 -3.75 6.38
C HIS A 46 12.93 -2.98 6.95
N THR A 47 11.77 -3.64 7.01
CA THR A 47 10.53 -3.08 7.54
C THR A 47 10.17 -3.77 8.84
N ARG A 48 9.69 -3.01 9.83
CA ARG A 48 9.21 -3.54 11.12
C ARG A 48 7.71 -3.32 11.26
N PRO A 49 7.00 -4.14 12.08
CA PRO A 49 5.61 -3.86 12.41
C PRO A 49 5.51 -2.53 13.16
N CYS A 50 5.00 -1.51 12.48
CA CYS A 50 4.89 -0.15 13.03
C CYS A 50 3.58 0.06 13.81
N PHE A 51 3.52 1.11 14.61
CA PHE A 51 2.35 1.52 15.39
C PHE A 51 1.42 2.45 14.60
N ARG A 52 0.24 2.76 15.16
CA ARG A 52 -0.73 3.70 14.55
C ARG A 52 -0.43 5.12 15.03
N ALA A 53 -0.42 6.07 14.11
CA ALA A 53 -0.26 7.49 14.41
C ALA A 53 -1.16 8.33 13.49
N SER A 54 -1.60 9.50 13.95
CA SER A 54 -2.31 10.49 13.12
C SER A 54 -1.33 11.32 12.29
N LYS A 55 -0.25 11.78 12.93
CA LYS A 55 0.86 12.53 12.34
C LYS A 55 2.17 11.97 12.88
N PHE A 56 3.16 11.78 12.01
CA PHE A 56 4.49 11.32 12.37
C PHE A 56 5.50 12.16 11.58
N GLU A 57 6.42 12.81 12.27
CA GLU A 57 7.44 13.69 11.70
C GLU A 57 8.82 13.13 12.00
N LEU A 58 9.70 13.13 11.00
CA LEU A 58 11.12 12.83 11.16
C LEU A 58 11.83 14.12 11.55
N VAL A 59 12.60 14.08 12.63
CA VAL A 59 13.41 15.21 13.11
C VAL A 59 14.86 14.86 12.88
N GLU A 60 15.57 15.75 12.19
CA GLU A 60 17.02 15.70 12.01
C GLU A 60 17.64 16.68 13.01
N TYR A 61 18.67 16.22 13.74
CA TYR A 61 19.41 17.02 14.73
C TYR A 61 20.81 17.29 14.22
#